data_AF-A0A0D2FQQ3-F1
#
_entry.id   AF-A0A0D2FQQ3-F1
#
_cell.length_a   1.000
_cell.length_b   1.000
_cell.length_c   1.000
_cell.angle_alpha   90.00
_cell.angle_beta   90.00
_cell.angle_gamma   90.00
#
_symmetry.space_group_name_H-M   'P 1'
#
loop_
_entity.id
_entity.type
_entity.pdbx_description
1 polymer ?
#
loop_
_entity_poly.entity_id
_entity_poly.type
_entity_poly.pdbx_seq_one_letter_code
_entity_poly.pdbx_strand_id
1 'polypeptide(L)'
;MIPVIPAQDLEAYPSFAAAWAHITGQLLEADGSSRRANEARARNWGLKVRRARVGGGGGRGSELGTKPRLEEENDDDDEGEGDDDDGEAASQTVRDGEEKRSSSGLEEVLRAVRVRGMKDGILREILSEVAYLEDEGAEPGRIEQSSRIPIPVLTHVATTGQDRGNNTVTNKDAGDEALRDPTSATNRDIRLLPRLRDLVLIISAYLDATTTPVDLVGARQEELLAEDIELFRANILHIAAVVSSRVTALESSLSALADLAPGCDVASRRVPSSLSSSLQVQVEKLNTLRTTALPSSLTRLASTLHSLLSLQRTLLHLQITHLESSKHGVLSRYDGARVAFLSTVAQTMALKTQVLVLGVRREVDMTPETEEKRGFARARFQQMEKEERELDERLRVLEGVVDEYERLDPGGKGAAGIEVMTKLGRRYGEIEAEMETVKRDIEMLERKAEAKV
;
A
#
# COMPACT_ATOMS: atom_id res chain seq x y z
N MET A 1 2.41 3.02 6.18
CA MET A 1 3.01 3.97 7.17
C MET A 1 2.01 5.09 7.42
N ILE A 2 1.74 5.44 8.68
CA ILE A 2 0.88 6.59 9.02
C ILE A 2 1.75 7.85 9.06
N PRO A 3 1.42 8.94 8.33
CA PRO A 3 2.17 10.19 8.39
C PRO A 3 2.01 10.84 9.76
N VAL A 4 3.08 11.45 10.25
CA VAL A 4 3.09 12.15 11.56
C VAL A 4 2.25 13.41 11.43
N ILE A 5 1.13 13.46 12.17
CA ILE A 5 0.29 14.67 12.28
C ILE A 5 1.09 15.73 13.04
N PRO A 6 1.17 16.98 12.53
CA PRO A 6 1.89 18.05 13.22
C PRO A 6 1.22 18.38 14.57
N ALA A 7 2.04 18.65 15.60
CA ALA A 7 1.56 18.87 16.97
C ALA A 7 0.53 20.02 17.10
N GLN A 8 0.61 21.01 16.20
CA GLN A 8 -0.32 22.15 16.16
C GLN A 8 -1.77 21.72 15.90
N ASP A 9 -1.99 20.70 15.08
CA ASP A 9 -3.34 20.19 14.76
C ASP A 9 -3.90 19.32 15.90
N LEU A 10 -3.02 18.67 16.67
CA LEU A 10 -3.41 17.89 17.85
C LEU A 10 -3.76 18.81 19.04
N GLU A 11 -3.11 19.97 19.16
CA GLU A 11 -3.42 20.97 20.18
C GLU A 11 -4.78 21.66 19.95
N ALA A 12 -5.21 21.80 18.69
CA ALA A 12 -6.51 22.38 18.35
C ALA A 12 -7.71 21.49 18.75
N TYR A 13 -7.52 20.18 18.89
CA TYR A 13 -8.58 19.20 19.18
C TYR A 13 -8.17 18.20 20.28
N PRO A 14 -8.31 18.55 21.58
CA PRO A 14 -7.79 17.74 22.68
C PRO A 14 -8.48 16.36 22.81
N SER A 15 -9.75 16.24 22.43
CA SER A 15 -10.48 14.97 22.41
C SER A 15 -9.94 14.02 21.34
N PHE A 16 -9.60 14.55 20.16
CA PHE A 16 -8.96 13.78 19.10
C PHE A 16 -7.53 13.40 19.45
N ALA A 17 -6.76 14.30 20.08
CA ALA A 17 -5.40 13.99 20.52
C ALA A 17 -5.35 12.82 21.51
N ALA A 18 -6.31 12.74 22.44
CA ALA A 18 -6.43 11.62 23.37
C ALA A 18 -6.76 10.29 22.66
N ALA A 19 -7.66 10.33 21.67
CA ALA A 19 -8.00 9.17 20.87
C ALA A 19 -6.83 8.73 19.96
N TRP A 20 -6.16 9.69 19.32
CA TRP A 20 -4.99 9.45 18.46
C TRP A 20 -3.84 8.84 19.25
N ALA A 21 -3.51 9.38 20.42
CA ALA A 21 -2.50 8.81 21.31
C ALA A 21 -2.85 7.39 21.76
N HIS A 22 -4.12 7.09 21.99
CA HIS A 22 -4.59 5.73 22.32
C HIS A 22 -4.46 4.78 21.12
N ILE A 23 -4.80 5.23 19.90
CA ILE A 23 -4.69 4.42 18.68
C ILE A 23 -3.21 4.16 18.34
N THR A 24 -2.37 5.19 18.33
CA THR A 24 -0.96 5.03 17.96
C THR A 24 -0.14 4.34 19.04
N GLY A 25 -0.42 4.60 20.32
CA GLY A 25 0.30 3.99 21.43
C GLY A 25 -0.17 2.59 21.79
N GLN A 26 -1.48 2.30 21.76
CA GLN A 26 -2.00 1.03 22.29
C GLN A 26 -2.52 0.04 21.24
N LEU A 27 -2.75 0.48 20.00
CA LEU A 27 -3.22 -0.37 18.90
C LEU A 27 -2.04 -0.76 18.00
N LEU A 28 -1.16 0.19 17.67
CA LEU A 28 0.01 -0.08 16.81
C LEU A 28 1.21 -0.69 17.56
N GLU A 29 1.45 -0.31 18.82
CA GLU A 29 2.55 -0.92 19.61
C GLU A 29 2.16 -2.27 20.26
N ALA A 30 0.86 -2.55 20.40
CA ALA A 30 0.35 -3.81 20.96
C ALA A 30 0.23 -4.93 19.92
N ASP A 31 0.28 -4.61 18.63
CA ASP A 31 0.57 -5.61 17.60
C ASP A 31 2.03 -6.06 17.76
N GLY A 32 2.22 -7.12 18.56
CA GLY A 32 3.52 -7.66 18.92
C GLY A 32 4.40 -8.08 17.74
N SER A 33 3.80 -8.19 16.54
CA SER A 33 4.51 -8.39 15.27
C SER A 33 5.36 -7.18 14.88
N SER A 34 4.88 -5.96 15.14
CA SER A 34 5.60 -4.73 14.83
C SER A 34 6.65 -4.38 15.89
N ARG A 35 6.46 -4.76 17.16
CA ARG A 35 7.36 -4.38 18.26
C ARG A 35 8.79 -4.87 18.03
N ARG A 36 9.01 -6.16 17.72
CA ARG A 36 10.38 -6.66 17.41
C ARG A 36 10.96 -6.04 16.14
N ALA A 37 10.14 -5.84 15.11
CA ALA A 37 10.58 -5.23 13.84
C ALA A 37 10.89 -3.73 13.97
N ASN A 38 10.22 -3.03 14.88
CA ASN A 38 10.41 -1.61 15.15
C ASN A 38 11.54 -1.40 16.17
N GLU A 39 11.72 -2.31 17.14
CA GLU A 39 12.87 -2.32 18.06
C GLU A 39 14.18 -2.68 17.32
N ALA A 40 14.14 -3.65 16.41
CA ALA A 40 15.27 -3.98 15.53
C ALA A 40 15.60 -2.82 14.58
N ARG A 41 14.58 -2.12 14.04
CA ARG A 41 14.79 -0.91 13.22
C ARG A 41 15.28 0.27 14.04
N ALA A 42 14.80 0.50 15.25
CA ALA A 42 15.30 1.54 16.15
C ALA A 42 16.77 1.29 16.56
N ARG A 43 17.15 0.02 16.79
CA ARG A 43 18.55 -0.39 17.00
C ARG A 43 19.40 -0.14 15.75
N ASN A 44 18.90 -0.51 14.57
CA ASN A 44 19.62 -0.30 13.30
C ASN A 44 19.76 1.20 12.96
N TRP A 45 18.73 2.00 13.23
CA TRP A 45 18.76 3.46 13.06
C TRP A 45 19.72 4.13 14.05
N GLY A 46 19.74 3.69 15.32
CA GLY A 46 20.71 4.13 16.32
C GLY A 46 22.16 3.81 15.94
N LEU A 47 22.41 2.65 15.31
CA LEU A 47 23.73 2.27 14.79
C LEU A 47 24.13 3.08 13.55
N LYS A 48 23.19 3.36 12.64
CA LYS A 48 23.42 4.21 11.45
C LYS A 48 23.74 5.66 11.83
N VAL A 49 23.03 6.21 12.81
CA VAL A 49 23.28 7.56 13.34
C VAL A 49 24.60 7.63 14.12
N ARG A 50 24.99 6.55 14.83
CA ARG A 50 26.33 6.46 15.45
C ARG A 50 27.46 6.33 14.43
N ARG A 51 27.28 5.60 13.33
CA ARG A 51 28.26 5.55 12.22
C ARG A 51 28.38 6.89 11.50
N ALA A 52 27.28 7.62 11.31
CA ALA A 52 27.29 8.95 10.70
C ALA A 52 27.94 10.03 11.58
N ARG A 53 27.96 9.85 12.91
CA ARG A 53 28.56 10.82 13.85
C ARG A 53 30.04 10.58 14.17
N VAL A 54 30.59 9.42 13.81
CA VAL A 54 32.02 9.06 14.02
C VAL A 54 32.85 9.15 12.74
N GLY A 55 32.23 9.27 11.56
CA GLY A 55 32.93 9.31 10.27
C GLY A 55 33.15 10.70 9.65
N GLY A 56 33.00 11.80 10.41
CA GLY A 56 33.07 13.17 9.90
C GLY A 56 34.26 13.95 10.44
N GLY A 57 35.48 13.63 10.00
CA GLY A 57 36.67 14.38 10.39
C GLY A 57 37.84 14.19 9.43
N GLY A 58 37.92 15.06 8.40
CA GLY A 58 39.09 15.30 7.54
C GLY A 58 39.35 14.19 6.50
N GLY A 59 39.57 14.44 5.23
CA GLY A 59 40.00 15.65 4.55
C GLY A 59 41.07 15.26 3.52
N ARG A 60 40.82 15.65 2.26
CA ARG A 60 41.74 15.75 1.11
C ARG A 60 42.09 14.48 0.32
N GLY A 61 41.76 14.56 -0.97
CA GLY A 61 42.77 14.39 -2.03
C GLY A 61 42.41 13.39 -3.11
N SER A 62 42.24 13.90 -4.34
CA SER A 62 42.51 13.25 -5.64
C SER A 62 41.78 11.94 -5.95
N GLU A 63 41.46 11.56 -7.17
CA GLU A 63 41.42 12.09 -8.53
C GLU A 63 40.84 10.93 -9.34
N LEU A 64 40.17 11.25 -10.45
CA LEU A 64 40.11 10.45 -11.69
C LEU A 64 39.60 8.99 -11.64
N GLY A 65 38.52 8.76 -12.40
CA GLY A 65 38.28 7.59 -13.26
C GLY A 65 38.23 6.23 -12.55
N THR A 66 37.19 5.42 -12.73
CA THR A 66 37.14 4.45 -13.83
C THR A 66 35.89 3.60 -13.61
N LYS A 67 35.12 3.29 -14.66
CA LYS A 67 34.02 2.32 -14.63
C LYS A 67 34.57 0.88 -14.59
N PRO A 68 33.90 -0.04 -13.90
CA PRO A 68 33.60 -1.37 -14.46
C PRO A 68 32.09 -1.67 -14.36
N ARG A 69 31.41 -2.26 -15.33
CA ARG A 69 31.51 -3.59 -15.95
C ARG A 69 31.00 -4.71 -15.01
N LEU A 70 29.78 -5.14 -15.35
CA LEU A 70 29.13 -6.47 -15.24
C LEU A 70 29.86 -7.55 -14.44
N GLU A 71 29.17 -8.10 -13.42
CA GLU A 71 29.11 -9.52 -13.00
C GLU A 71 27.67 -9.70 -12.45
N GLU A 72 26.78 -10.48 -13.08
CA GLU A 72 26.61 -11.94 -12.90
C GLU A 72 26.63 -12.35 -11.42
N GLU A 73 25.46 -12.43 -10.79
CA GLU A 73 25.28 -13.19 -9.55
C GLU A 73 24.37 -14.39 -9.84
N ASN A 74 25.00 -15.55 -9.65
CA ASN A 74 24.46 -16.89 -9.76
C ASN A 74 23.38 -17.14 -8.71
N ASP A 75 22.39 -17.91 -9.15
CA ASP A 75 21.59 -18.79 -8.31
C ASP A 75 22.53 -19.80 -7.62
N ASP A 76 22.47 -19.90 -6.29
CA ASP A 76 22.89 -21.12 -5.58
C ASP A 76 21.98 -21.31 -4.36
N ASP A 77 21.28 -22.44 -4.40
CA ASP A 77 20.48 -23.04 -3.36
C ASP A 77 21.34 -23.36 -2.13
N ASP A 78 20.89 -23.00 -0.93
CA ASP A 78 21.47 -23.53 0.31
C ASP A 78 20.35 -23.92 1.29
N GLU A 79 19.96 -25.19 1.21
CA GLU A 79 19.13 -25.88 2.20
C GLU A 79 19.98 -26.17 3.44
N GLY A 80 19.86 -25.31 4.45
CA GLY A 80 20.44 -25.54 5.77
C GLY A 80 19.44 -26.17 6.75
N GLU A 81 19.33 -27.50 6.72
CA GLU A 81 18.83 -28.29 7.85
C GLU A 81 19.78 -28.13 9.03
N GLY A 82 19.24 -27.76 10.20
CA GLY A 82 19.98 -27.61 11.44
C GLY A 82 19.14 -28.13 12.60
N ASP A 83 19.07 -29.45 12.71
CA ASP A 83 18.84 -30.16 13.97
C ASP A 83 20.10 -29.98 14.83
N ASP A 84 19.98 -29.33 15.98
CA ASP A 84 20.89 -29.52 17.11
C ASP A 84 20.02 -29.67 18.37
N ASP A 85 19.77 -30.94 18.66
CA ASP A 85 19.66 -31.50 20.00
C ASP A 85 20.88 -31.12 20.85
N ASP A 86 20.73 -31.20 22.17
CA ASP A 86 21.75 -31.30 23.22
C ASP A 86 21.45 -30.41 24.43
N GLY A 87 20.78 -31.03 25.41
CA GLY A 87 21.55 -31.50 26.56
C GLY A 87 22.05 -30.48 27.60
N GLU A 88 21.28 -30.42 28.69
CA GLU A 88 21.73 -30.49 30.08
C GLU A 88 22.30 -29.26 30.85
N ALA A 89 21.74 -29.17 32.07
CA ALA A 89 22.41 -28.99 33.36
C ALA A 89 22.34 -27.61 34.06
N ALA A 90 21.44 -27.58 35.04
CA ALA A 90 21.66 -27.13 36.42
C ALA A 90 22.14 -25.69 36.69
N SER A 91 21.24 -24.88 37.25
CA SER A 91 21.48 -24.29 38.59
C SER A 91 20.20 -23.76 39.19
N GLN A 92 19.61 -24.62 40.01
CA GLN A 92 18.54 -24.33 40.95
C GLN A 92 19.10 -23.40 42.04
N THR A 93 18.75 -22.11 41.99
CA THR A 93 18.83 -21.24 43.18
C THR A 93 17.42 -20.83 43.56
N VAL A 94 16.97 -21.45 44.64
CA VAL A 94 15.73 -21.16 45.36
C VAL A 94 15.77 -19.70 45.79
N ARG A 95 14.87 -18.89 45.23
CA ARG A 95 14.53 -17.57 45.75
C ARG A 95 13.03 -17.54 45.99
N ASP A 96 12.64 -18.20 47.08
CA ASP A 96 11.30 -18.09 47.65
C ASP A 96 11.09 -16.67 48.17
N GLY A 97 10.13 -15.97 47.58
CA GLY A 97 9.58 -14.73 48.12
C GLY A 97 9.29 -13.70 47.05
N GLU A 98 8.09 -13.76 46.46
CA GLU A 98 7.19 -12.62 46.16
C GLU A 98 6.00 -12.98 45.23
N GLU A 99 5.39 -14.15 45.37
CA GLU A 99 4.19 -14.52 44.60
C GLU A 99 2.88 -14.07 45.29
N LYS A 100 2.67 -12.76 45.51
CA LYS A 100 1.34 -12.24 45.95
C LYS A 100 0.92 -10.89 45.36
N ARG A 101 1.53 -10.42 44.25
CA ARG A 101 1.20 -9.10 43.66
C ARG A 101 0.62 -9.11 42.23
N SER A 102 0.37 -10.25 41.60
CA SER A 102 -0.05 -10.30 40.18
C SER A 102 -1.55 -10.53 39.92
N SER A 103 -2.36 -10.86 40.94
CA SER A 103 -3.79 -11.14 40.71
C SER A 103 -4.63 -9.89 40.42
N SER A 104 -4.30 -8.73 41.01
CA SER A 104 -4.97 -7.47 40.70
C SER A 104 -4.66 -6.99 39.27
N GLY A 105 -3.49 -7.32 38.74
CA GLY A 105 -3.08 -6.95 37.39
C GLY A 105 -3.88 -7.67 36.30
N LEU A 106 -4.21 -8.95 36.48
CA LEU A 106 -4.99 -9.70 35.49
C LEU A 106 -6.45 -9.21 35.42
N GLU A 107 -7.07 -8.91 36.58
CA GLU A 107 -8.43 -8.36 36.59
C GLU A 107 -8.46 -6.95 35.97
N GLU A 108 -7.46 -6.12 36.24
CA GLU A 108 -7.31 -4.81 35.63
C GLU A 108 -7.13 -4.91 34.11
N VAL A 109 -6.32 -5.86 33.63
CA VAL A 109 -6.14 -6.14 32.20
C VAL A 109 -7.44 -6.63 31.57
N LEU A 110 -8.16 -7.56 32.19
CA LEU A 110 -9.46 -8.02 31.68
C LEU A 110 -10.51 -6.91 31.65
N ARG A 111 -10.53 -6.04 32.67
CA ARG A 111 -11.39 -4.85 32.69
C ARG A 111 -11.00 -3.90 31.56
N ALA A 112 -9.71 -3.65 31.35
CA ALA A 112 -9.23 -2.80 30.25
C ALA A 112 -9.61 -3.36 28.88
N VAL A 113 -9.47 -4.68 28.67
CA VAL A 113 -9.88 -5.36 27.43
C VAL A 113 -11.40 -5.28 27.23
N ARG A 114 -12.20 -5.48 28.28
CA ARG A 114 -13.67 -5.37 28.20
C ARG A 114 -14.11 -3.94 27.90
N VAL A 115 -13.52 -2.96 28.58
CA VAL A 115 -13.80 -1.53 28.34
C VAL A 115 -13.39 -1.16 26.92
N ARG A 116 -12.25 -1.66 26.44
CA ARG A 116 -11.81 -1.46 25.04
C ARG A 116 -12.83 -2.04 24.06
N GLY A 117 -13.20 -3.31 24.22
CA GLY A 117 -14.20 -3.95 23.36
C GLY A 117 -15.56 -3.23 23.37
N MET A 118 -15.98 -2.71 24.52
CA MET A 118 -17.20 -1.91 24.65
C MET A 118 -17.08 -0.56 23.93
N LYS A 119 -15.96 0.16 24.11
CA LYS A 119 -15.69 1.43 23.41
C LYS A 119 -15.67 1.24 21.89
N ASP A 120 -15.00 0.19 21.42
CA ASP A 120 -14.92 -0.12 20.00
C ASP A 120 -16.30 -0.49 19.44
N GLY A 121 -17.11 -1.24 20.21
CA GLY A 121 -18.50 -1.54 19.88
C GLY A 121 -19.35 -0.28 19.73
N ILE A 122 -19.27 0.64 20.69
CA ILE A 122 -20.01 1.92 20.66
C ILE A 122 -19.56 2.77 19.47
N LEU A 123 -18.25 2.87 19.20
CA LEU A 123 -17.76 3.63 18.06
C LEU A 123 -18.24 3.04 16.73
N ARG A 124 -18.24 1.71 16.59
CA ARG A 124 -18.79 1.04 15.40
C ARG A 124 -20.27 1.32 15.22
N GLU A 125 -21.05 1.19 16.29
CA GLU A 125 -22.48 1.46 16.27
C GLU A 125 -22.74 2.91 15.84
N ILE A 126 -22.05 3.88 16.43
CA ILE A 126 -22.18 5.29 16.07
C ILE A 126 -21.77 5.55 14.62
N LEU A 127 -20.68 4.95 14.13
CA LEU A 127 -20.26 5.11 12.73
C LEU A 127 -21.30 4.53 11.76
N SER A 128 -21.89 3.38 12.10
CA SER A 128 -22.97 2.78 11.31
C SER A 128 -24.23 3.65 11.33
N GLU A 129 -24.65 4.16 12.49
CA GLU A 129 -25.79 5.06 12.62
C GLU A 129 -25.58 6.34 11.81
N VAL A 130 -24.39 6.93 11.90
CA VAL A 130 -24.04 8.16 11.18
C VAL A 130 -24.15 7.99 9.66
N ALA A 131 -23.88 6.80 9.13
CA ALA A 131 -24.10 6.51 7.71
C ALA A 131 -25.60 6.51 7.34
N TYR A 132 -26.48 6.07 8.25
CA TYR A 132 -27.93 5.97 8.08
C TYR A 132 -28.73 7.15 8.64
N LEU A 133 -28.09 8.21 9.12
CA LEU A 133 -28.75 9.48 9.42
C LEU A 133 -29.17 10.14 8.10
N GLU A 134 -30.19 9.56 7.47
CA GLU A 134 -30.94 10.18 6.40
C GLU A 134 -31.78 11.33 6.95
N ASP A 135 -32.09 12.21 6.01
CA ASP A 135 -32.84 13.42 6.18
C ASP A 135 -34.30 13.07 6.51
N GLU A 136 -34.58 12.62 7.74
CA GLU A 136 -35.94 12.38 8.25
C GLU A 136 -36.86 13.62 8.10
N GLY A 137 -36.31 14.78 7.67
CA GLY A 137 -37.05 16.01 7.40
C GLY A 137 -37.02 16.53 5.95
N ALA A 138 -36.33 15.90 4.98
CA ALA A 138 -36.41 16.38 3.58
C ALA A 138 -37.50 15.67 2.80
N GLU A 139 -38.65 16.35 2.72
CA GLU A 139 -39.68 16.11 1.72
C GLU A 139 -39.07 15.87 0.32
N PRO A 140 -39.32 14.71 -0.32
CA PRO A 140 -38.73 14.36 -1.62
C PRO A 140 -39.42 15.16 -2.73
N GLY A 141 -38.99 16.42 -2.93
CA GLY A 141 -39.69 17.34 -3.83
C GLY A 141 -38.85 18.31 -4.66
N ARG A 142 -37.52 18.37 -4.52
CA ARG A 142 -36.71 19.32 -5.32
C ARG A 142 -35.50 18.67 -5.97
N ILE A 143 -35.70 18.39 -7.25
CA ILE A 143 -34.74 17.86 -8.22
C ILE A 143 -33.45 18.67 -8.20
N GLU A 144 -32.35 17.93 -8.02
CA GLU A 144 -30.97 18.35 -8.13
C GLU A 144 -30.69 18.99 -9.49
N GLN A 145 -30.29 20.25 -9.48
CA GLN A 145 -29.41 20.79 -10.50
C GLN A 145 -28.30 21.55 -9.78
N SER A 146 -27.06 21.20 -10.15
CA SER A 146 -25.82 21.90 -9.81
C SER A 146 -25.07 21.43 -8.56
N SER A 147 -24.36 20.31 -8.70
CA SER A 147 -23.18 19.98 -7.89
C SER A 147 -21.97 19.67 -8.77
N ARG A 148 -21.51 20.68 -9.53
CA ARG A 148 -20.09 20.75 -9.91
C ARG A 148 -19.40 21.60 -8.86
N ILE A 149 -18.74 20.96 -7.89
CA ILE A 149 -17.78 21.62 -7.00
C ILE A 149 -16.37 21.43 -7.58
N PRO A 150 -15.49 22.46 -7.51
CA PRO A 150 -14.19 22.45 -8.16
C PRO A 150 -13.23 21.47 -7.47
N ILE A 151 -12.48 20.72 -8.28
CA ILE A 151 -11.30 19.98 -7.83
C ILE A 151 -10.21 21.03 -7.52
N PRO A 152 -9.60 21.05 -6.33
CA PRO A 152 -8.42 21.87 -6.08
C PRO A 152 -7.25 21.29 -6.88
N VAL A 153 -6.89 21.95 -7.98
CA VAL A 153 -5.66 21.67 -8.71
C VAL A 153 -4.49 22.11 -7.84
N LEU A 154 -3.62 21.16 -7.51
CA LEU A 154 -2.36 21.36 -6.83
C LEU A 154 -1.42 22.20 -7.73
N THR A 155 -1.43 23.52 -7.58
CA THR A 155 -0.48 24.40 -8.29
C THR A 155 0.89 24.35 -7.63
N HIS A 156 1.87 23.83 -8.38
CA HIS A 156 3.28 23.90 -8.06
C HIS A 156 3.75 25.36 -7.89
N VAL A 157 4.53 25.57 -6.83
CA VAL A 157 5.25 26.79 -6.49
C VAL A 157 6.21 27.17 -7.61
N ALA A 158 5.92 28.28 -8.30
CA ALA A 158 6.88 29.03 -9.09
C ALA A 158 7.16 30.36 -8.39
N THR A 159 8.38 30.48 -7.87
CA THR A 159 8.98 31.71 -7.36
C THR A 159 9.21 32.69 -8.50
N THR A 160 8.54 33.84 -8.46
CA THR A 160 9.05 35.08 -9.08
C THR A 160 8.42 36.26 -8.36
N GLY A 161 9.26 37.01 -7.64
CA GLY A 161 8.87 38.31 -7.10
C GLY A 161 8.69 39.32 -8.24
N GLN A 162 7.96 40.40 -7.95
CA GLN A 162 8.43 41.79 -8.09
C GLN A 162 7.25 42.77 -8.06
N ASP A 163 7.42 43.79 -7.21
CA ASP A 163 6.94 45.16 -7.29
C ASP A 163 5.44 45.53 -7.19
N ARG A 164 5.14 46.19 -6.06
CA ARG A 164 4.89 47.65 -5.96
C ARG A 164 3.56 48.18 -6.53
N GLY A 165 2.72 48.73 -5.64
CA GLY A 165 1.64 49.62 -6.04
C GLY A 165 0.67 50.00 -4.92
N ASN A 166 0.94 51.16 -4.31
CA ASN A 166 0.13 51.85 -3.30
C ASN A 166 -1.36 51.99 -3.69
N ASN A 167 -2.26 51.99 -2.69
CA ASN A 167 -3.19 53.11 -2.52
C ASN A 167 -3.85 53.15 -1.13
N THR A 168 -3.58 54.26 -0.47
CA THR A 168 -4.23 54.84 0.73
C THR A 168 -5.60 55.42 0.38
N VAL A 169 -6.59 55.33 1.30
CA VAL A 169 -7.65 56.33 1.63
C VAL A 169 -8.49 55.69 2.76
N THR A 170 -8.18 55.99 4.03
CA THR A 170 -8.95 56.85 4.96
C THR A 170 -10.48 56.68 4.90
N ASN A 171 -11.08 56.15 5.98
CA ASN A 171 -11.96 56.94 6.85
C ASN A 171 -12.33 56.18 8.13
N LYS A 172 -12.17 56.89 9.26
CA LYS A 172 -12.80 56.61 10.54
C LYS A 172 -14.29 56.86 10.41
N ASP A 173 -15.13 55.96 10.92
CA ASP A 173 -16.24 56.42 11.75
C ASP A 173 -16.63 55.36 12.78
N ALA A 174 -16.86 55.82 13.99
CA ALA A 174 -17.18 55.04 15.16
C ALA A 174 -18.71 54.89 15.25
N GLY A 175 -19.18 53.65 15.35
CA GLY A 175 -20.60 53.34 15.48
C GLY A 175 -20.78 52.02 16.20
N ASP A 176 -20.74 52.12 17.52
CA ASP A 176 -21.34 51.25 18.53
C ASP A 176 -22.45 50.31 18.01
N GLU A 177 -22.10 49.06 17.68
CA GLU A 177 -23.04 47.94 17.64
C GLU A 177 -22.49 46.80 18.50
N ALA A 178 -23.14 46.66 19.65
CA ALA A 178 -23.25 45.53 20.54
C ALA A 178 -22.53 44.22 20.14
N LEU A 179 -21.70 43.74 21.07
CA LEU A 179 -21.36 42.33 21.27
C LEU A 179 -22.59 41.44 21.00
N ARG A 180 -22.65 40.85 19.81
CA ARG A 180 -23.41 39.63 19.57
C ARG A 180 -22.44 38.47 19.62
N ASP A 181 -22.61 37.63 20.63
CA ASP A 181 -21.86 36.41 20.82
C ASP A 181 -21.81 35.57 19.52
N PRO A 182 -20.61 35.28 18.97
CA PRO A 182 -20.47 34.43 17.78
C PRO A 182 -20.72 32.94 18.05
N THR A 183 -21.22 32.55 19.23
CA THR A 183 -21.37 31.14 19.64
C THR A 183 -22.70 30.50 19.26
N SER A 184 -23.65 31.24 18.68
CA SER A 184 -24.98 30.70 18.31
C SER A 184 -25.11 30.25 16.85
N ALA A 185 -24.06 30.36 16.02
CA ALA A 185 -24.16 30.15 14.56
C ALA A 185 -23.70 28.77 14.05
N THR A 186 -23.25 27.85 14.90
CA THR A 186 -22.50 26.66 14.43
C THR A 186 -23.25 25.32 14.49
N ASN A 187 -24.47 25.24 15.02
CA ASN A 187 -25.31 24.03 14.90
C ASN A 187 -26.08 24.00 13.57
N ARG A 188 -25.40 24.40 12.48
CA ARG A 188 -25.90 24.08 11.14
C ARG A 188 -25.68 22.59 10.97
N ASP A 189 -26.76 21.84 10.76
CA ASP A 189 -26.77 20.40 10.52
C ASP A 189 -25.56 19.99 9.69
N ILE A 190 -24.52 19.46 10.36
CA ILE A 190 -23.30 19.00 9.70
C ILE A 190 -23.69 17.69 9.04
N ARG A 191 -24.18 17.79 7.80
CA ARG A 191 -24.64 16.66 7.02
C ARG A 191 -23.45 16.09 6.26
N LEU A 192 -23.24 14.78 6.41
CA LEU A 192 -22.27 14.08 5.58
C LEU A 192 -22.75 14.05 4.13
N LEU A 193 -21.85 14.41 3.22
CA LEU A 193 -22.05 14.22 1.79
C LEU A 193 -22.29 12.72 1.53
N PRO A 194 -23.18 12.35 0.58
CA PRO A 194 -23.52 10.94 0.31
C PRO A 194 -22.30 10.05 0.09
N ARG A 195 -21.29 10.54 -0.65
CA ARG A 195 -20.03 9.81 -0.88
C ARG A 195 -19.24 9.51 0.40
N LEU A 196 -19.28 10.40 1.39
CA LEU A 196 -18.63 10.18 2.68
C LEU A 196 -19.41 9.19 3.55
N ARG A 197 -20.74 9.06 3.34
CA ARG A 197 -21.55 8.06 4.04
C ARG A 197 -21.18 6.65 3.58
N ASP A 198 -21.09 6.44 2.27
CA ASP A 198 -20.67 5.17 1.69
C ASP A 198 -19.26 4.79 2.18
N LEU A 199 -18.36 5.77 2.24
CA LEU A 199 -17.00 5.59 2.75
C LEU A 199 -16.97 5.17 4.23
N VAL A 200 -17.75 5.85 5.09
CA VAL A 200 -17.88 5.50 6.52
C VAL A 200 -18.49 4.10 6.67
N LEU A 201 -19.45 3.73 5.82
CA LEU A 201 -20.07 2.41 5.82
C LEU A 201 -19.06 1.32 5.44
N ILE A 202 -18.31 1.51 4.35
CA ILE A 202 -17.27 0.56 3.91
C ILE A 202 -16.22 0.37 5.01
N ILE A 203 -15.79 1.46 5.67
CA ILE A 203 -14.79 1.39 6.74
C ILE A 203 -15.36 0.75 8.00
N SER A 204 -16.61 1.00 8.36
CA SER A 204 -17.26 0.32 9.48
C SER A 204 -17.35 -1.20 9.26
N ALA A 205 -17.73 -1.63 8.05
CA ALA A 205 -17.77 -3.05 7.67
C ALA A 205 -16.37 -3.69 7.68
N TYR A 206 -15.34 -2.95 7.29
CA TYR A 206 -13.95 -3.41 7.41
C TYR A 206 -13.52 -3.55 8.87
N LEU A 207 -13.83 -2.57 9.72
CA LEU A 207 -13.55 -2.64 11.16
C LEU A 207 -14.28 -3.82 11.83
N ASP A 208 -15.48 -4.18 11.36
CA ASP A 208 -16.18 -5.39 11.80
C ASP A 208 -15.46 -6.66 11.38
N ALA A 209 -15.03 -6.75 10.12
CA ALA A 209 -14.30 -7.90 9.59
C ALA A 209 -12.99 -8.16 10.34
N THR A 210 -12.26 -7.09 10.70
CA THR A 210 -10.98 -7.20 11.42
C THR A 210 -11.12 -7.68 12.87
N THR A 211 -12.31 -7.63 13.48
CA THR A 211 -12.51 -8.20 14.82
C THR A 211 -12.67 -9.71 14.84
N THR A 212 -12.90 -10.32 13.68
CA THR A 212 -12.94 -11.77 13.57
C THR A 212 -11.50 -12.29 13.49
N PRO A 213 -11.05 -13.16 14.42
CA PRO A 213 -9.64 -13.58 14.54
C PRO A 213 -9.18 -14.56 13.43
N VAL A 214 -9.67 -14.39 12.20
CA VAL A 214 -9.33 -15.22 11.06
C VAL A 214 -8.22 -14.52 10.27
N ASP A 215 -6.98 -14.70 10.73
CA ASP A 215 -5.74 -14.05 10.24
C ASP A 215 -5.35 -14.34 8.77
N LEU A 216 -6.14 -15.11 8.02
CA LEU A 216 -5.75 -15.61 6.70
C LEU A 216 -6.12 -14.71 5.52
N VAL A 217 -6.82 -13.58 5.73
CA VAL A 217 -7.33 -12.72 4.63
C VAL A 217 -6.78 -11.28 4.66
N GLY A 218 -6.03 -10.89 5.70
CA GLY A 218 -5.68 -9.48 5.96
C GLY A 218 -4.88 -8.77 4.86
N ALA A 219 -3.83 -9.41 4.32
CA ALA A 219 -2.88 -8.70 3.46
C ALA A 219 -3.46 -8.21 2.11
N ARG A 220 -4.40 -8.95 1.51
CA ARG A 220 -4.98 -8.57 0.20
C ARG A 220 -6.14 -7.59 0.32
N GLN A 221 -6.80 -7.53 1.48
CA GLN A 221 -7.91 -6.61 1.73
C GLN A 221 -7.40 -5.19 2.00
N GLU A 222 -6.23 -5.05 2.62
CA GLU A 222 -5.59 -3.75 2.85
C GLU A 222 -5.22 -3.04 1.54
N GLU A 223 -4.72 -3.78 0.54
CA GLU A 223 -4.41 -3.21 -0.79
C GLU A 223 -5.67 -2.74 -1.51
N LEU A 224 -6.78 -3.46 -1.37
CA LEU A 224 -8.05 -3.13 -2.02
C LEU A 224 -8.69 -1.86 -1.43
N LEU A 225 -8.48 -1.60 -0.14
CA LEU A 225 -9.07 -0.48 0.60
C LEU A 225 -8.12 0.71 0.77
N ALA A 226 -6.91 0.67 0.20
CA ALA A 226 -5.91 1.72 0.38
C ALA A 226 -6.44 3.11 -0.05
N GLU A 227 -7.15 3.17 -1.17
CA GLU A 227 -7.77 4.40 -1.68
C GLU A 227 -8.86 4.93 -0.74
N ASP A 228 -9.76 4.05 -0.27
CA ASP A 228 -10.83 4.42 0.66
C ASP A 228 -10.27 4.91 2.00
N ILE A 229 -9.19 4.28 2.48
CA ILE A 229 -8.49 4.71 3.71
C ILE A 229 -7.87 6.09 3.52
N GLU A 230 -7.28 6.39 2.37
CA GLU A 230 -6.72 7.71 2.07
C GLU A 230 -7.82 8.78 1.98
N LEU A 231 -8.93 8.48 1.30
CA LEU A 231 -10.09 9.37 1.24
C LEU A 231 -10.68 9.64 2.62
N PHE A 232 -10.73 8.62 3.49
CA PHE A 232 -11.23 8.77 4.85
C PHE A 232 -10.31 9.65 5.68
N ARG A 233 -8.99 9.45 5.54
CA ARG A 233 -7.98 10.29 6.19
C ARG A 233 -8.09 11.75 5.76
N ALA A 234 -8.27 12.00 4.46
CA ALA A 234 -8.44 13.35 3.93
C ALA A 234 -9.69 14.05 4.49
N ASN A 235 -10.74 13.30 4.84
CA ASN A 235 -12.02 13.82 5.32
C ASN A 235 -12.26 13.62 6.83
N ILE A 236 -11.22 13.22 7.59
CA ILE A 236 -11.37 12.81 8.98
C ILE A 236 -11.96 13.90 9.87
N LEU A 237 -11.65 15.17 9.61
CA LEU A 237 -12.16 16.31 10.39
C LEU A 237 -13.68 16.46 10.26
N HIS A 238 -14.22 16.25 9.06
CA HIS A 238 -15.66 16.32 8.81
C HIS A 238 -16.39 15.16 9.48
N ILE A 239 -15.84 13.95 9.34
CA ILE A 239 -16.39 12.75 9.96
C ILE A 239 -16.36 12.89 11.50
N ALA A 240 -15.24 13.37 12.06
CA ALA A 240 -15.07 13.59 13.49
C ALA A 240 -16.07 14.62 14.06
N ALA A 241 -16.36 15.69 13.32
CA ALA A 241 -17.36 16.67 13.73
C ALA A 241 -18.76 16.04 13.83
N VAL A 242 -19.16 15.24 12.84
CA VAL A 242 -20.48 14.56 12.82
C VAL A 242 -20.58 13.50 13.90
N VAL A 243 -19.53 12.67 14.07
CA VAL A 243 -19.47 11.66 15.12
C VAL A 243 -19.54 12.32 16.50
N SER A 244 -18.83 13.43 16.72
CA SER A 244 -18.88 14.16 17.99
C SER A 244 -20.26 14.75 18.28
N SER A 245 -20.95 15.27 17.25
CA SER A 245 -22.34 15.73 17.37
C SER A 245 -23.28 14.58 17.75
N ARG A 246 -23.11 13.39 17.15
CA ARG A 246 -23.90 12.21 17.51
C ARG A 246 -23.62 11.71 18.92
N VAL A 247 -22.35 11.66 19.34
CA VAL A 247 -21.95 11.25 20.70
C VAL A 247 -22.58 12.16 21.75
N THR A 248 -22.51 13.47 21.56
CA THR A 248 -23.12 14.45 22.49
C THR A 248 -24.64 14.34 22.53
N ALA A 249 -25.29 14.07 21.38
CA ALA A 249 -26.72 13.78 21.34
C ALA A 249 -27.07 12.50 22.13
N LEU A 250 -26.32 11.42 21.94
CA LEU A 250 -26.51 10.17 22.68
C LEU A 250 -26.28 10.36 24.18
N GLU A 251 -25.23 11.08 24.58
CA GLU A 251 -24.97 11.44 25.97
C GLU A 251 -26.16 12.18 26.58
N SER A 252 -26.67 13.21 25.90
CA SER A 252 -27.84 13.96 26.37
C SER A 252 -29.10 13.09 26.51
N SER A 253 -29.29 12.13 25.59
CA SER A 253 -30.42 11.18 25.65
C SER A 253 -30.28 10.17 26.79
N LEU A 254 -29.06 9.70 27.08
CA LEU A 254 -28.76 8.79 28.18
C LEU A 254 -28.87 9.51 29.53
N SER A 255 -28.44 10.77 29.63
CA SER A 255 -28.67 11.60 30.81
C SER A 255 -30.17 11.79 31.08
N ALA A 256 -30.97 12.09 30.04
CA ALA A 256 -32.42 12.18 30.19
C ALA A 256 -33.06 10.85 30.63
N LEU A 257 -32.58 9.71 30.12
CA LEU A 257 -33.01 8.38 30.58
C LEU A 257 -32.58 8.07 32.02
N ALA A 258 -31.39 8.50 32.42
CA ALA A 258 -30.89 8.34 33.78
C ALA A 258 -31.72 9.18 34.77
N ASP A 259 -32.13 10.39 34.39
CA ASP A 259 -33.04 11.24 35.18
C ASP A 259 -34.44 10.63 35.31
N LEU A 260 -34.88 9.88 34.29
CA LEU A 260 -36.16 9.16 34.30
C LEU A 260 -36.12 7.88 35.12
N ALA A 261 -34.94 7.28 35.36
CA ALA A 261 -34.78 6.17 36.27
C ALA A 261 -34.95 6.73 37.69
N PRO A 262 -36.12 6.58 38.34
CA PRO A 262 -36.31 7.12 39.67
C PRO A 262 -35.32 6.38 40.55
N GLY A 263 -34.38 7.11 41.13
CA GLY A 263 -33.62 6.62 42.27
C GLY A 263 -34.63 5.98 43.21
N CYS A 264 -34.44 4.70 43.47
CA CYS A 264 -35.15 3.98 44.53
C CYS A 264 -34.64 4.56 45.85
N ASP A 265 -34.97 5.82 46.11
CA ASP A 265 -34.74 6.52 47.35
C ASP A 265 -35.80 6.01 48.32
N VAL A 266 -35.48 4.89 48.96
CA VAL A 266 -36.26 4.25 50.03
C VAL A 266 -36.31 5.12 51.31
N ALA A 267 -35.86 6.38 51.26
CA ALA A 267 -35.59 7.19 52.44
C ALA A 267 -36.22 8.58 52.41
N SER A 268 -37.53 8.70 52.17
CA SER A 268 -38.31 9.82 52.74
C SER A 268 -39.79 9.50 52.90
N ARG A 269 -40.06 8.85 54.03
CA ARG A 269 -41.34 8.62 54.67
C ARG A 269 -42.02 9.96 55.01
N ARG A 270 -42.93 10.45 54.14
CA ARG A 270 -43.99 11.38 54.54
C ARG A 270 -45.33 10.64 54.60
N VAL A 271 -45.99 10.82 55.73
CA VAL A 271 -47.23 10.17 56.17
C VAL A 271 -48.37 10.48 55.19
N PRO A 272 -49.08 9.47 54.64
CA PRO A 272 -50.24 9.70 53.78
C PRO A 272 -51.50 9.88 54.64
N SER A 273 -52.15 11.03 54.51
CA SER A 273 -53.58 11.13 54.81
C SER A 273 -54.35 10.27 53.81
N SER A 274 -55.15 9.33 54.33
CA SER A 274 -56.11 8.48 53.61
C SER A 274 -55.49 7.49 52.60
N LEU A 275 -54.92 6.40 53.12
CA LEU A 275 -54.52 5.21 52.36
C LEU A 275 -55.64 4.66 51.46
N SER A 276 -56.90 4.80 51.87
CA SER A 276 -58.08 4.30 51.13
C SER A 276 -58.34 5.08 49.84
N SER A 277 -58.25 6.41 49.85
CA SER A 277 -58.40 7.20 48.62
C SER A 277 -57.21 6.99 47.67
N SER A 278 -56.00 6.83 48.20
CA SER A 278 -54.83 6.48 47.40
C SER A 278 -54.97 5.09 46.77
N LEU A 279 -55.43 4.09 47.53
CA LEU A 279 -55.70 2.75 47.01
C LEU A 279 -56.84 2.74 45.97
N GLN A 280 -57.91 3.51 46.16
CA GLN A 280 -58.98 3.62 45.16
C GLN A 280 -58.47 4.24 43.85
N VAL A 281 -57.71 5.33 43.92
CA VAL A 281 -57.09 5.94 42.73
C VAL A 281 -56.11 4.98 42.07
N GLN A 282 -55.35 4.21 42.84
CA GLN A 282 -54.44 3.19 42.29
C GLN A 282 -55.19 2.02 41.64
N VAL A 283 -56.32 1.58 42.20
CA VAL A 283 -57.15 0.50 41.63
C VAL A 283 -57.86 0.97 40.36
N GLU A 284 -58.41 2.19 40.32
CA GLU A 284 -58.96 2.77 39.10
C GLU A 284 -57.88 2.96 38.03
N LYS A 285 -56.68 3.40 38.42
CA LYS A 285 -55.53 3.47 37.51
C LYS A 285 -55.10 2.10 37.00
N LEU A 286 -55.11 1.07 37.83
CA LEU A 286 -54.83 -0.32 37.42
C LEU A 286 -55.92 -0.85 36.49
N ASN A 287 -57.19 -0.57 36.77
CA ASN A 287 -58.29 -0.98 35.91
C ASN A 287 -58.27 -0.26 34.56
N THR A 288 -57.97 1.03 34.53
CA THR A 288 -57.78 1.76 33.26
C THR A 288 -56.59 1.20 32.49
N LEU A 289 -55.44 0.96 33.13
CA LEU A 289 -54.30 0.31 32.48
C LEU A 289 -54.66 -1.08 31.93
N ARG A 290 -55.39 -1.88 32.72
CA ARG A 290 -55.78 -3.24 32.34
C ARG A 290 -56.81 -3.28 31.21
N THR A 291 -57.78 -2.37 31.21
CA THR A 291 -58.91 -2.41 30.28
C THR A 291 -58.66 -1.63 29.00
N THR A 292 -57.88 -0.55 29.03
CA THR A 292 -57.68 0.31 27.86
C THR A 292 -56.23 0.29 27.38
N ALA A 293 -55.25 0.49 28.26
CA ALA A 293 -53.86 0.65 27.86
C ALA A 293 -53.24 -0.67 27.35
N LEU A 294 -53.46 -1.78 28.06
CA LEU A 294 -52.87 -3.08 27.70
C LEU A 294 -53.47 -3.67 26.42
N PRO A 295 -54.80 -3.69 26.21
CA PRO A 295 -55.37 -4.18 24.96
C PRO A 295 -55.04 -3.28 23.77
N SER A 296 -55.00 -1.96 23.96
CA SER A 296 -54.60 -1.03 22.88
C SER A 296 -53.13 -1.18 22.50
N SER A 297 -52.22 -1.39 23.46
CA SER A 297 -50.81 -1.62 23.16
C SER A 297 -50.58 -2.98 22.50
N LEU A 298 -51.29 -4.03 22.92
CA LEU A 298 -51.21 -5.36 22.31
C LEU A 298 -51.77 -5.35 20.88
N THR A 299 -52.93 -4.73 20.64
CA THR A 299 -53.49 -4.60 19.29
C THR A 299 -52.58 -3.77 18.38
N ARG A 300 -51.96 -2.70 18.91
CA ARG A 300 -50.95 -1.93 18.18
C ARG A 300 -49.74 -2.80 17.83
N LEU A 301 -49.19 -3.55 18.79
CA LEU A 301 -48.06 -4.46 18.54
C LEU A 301 -48.42 -5.56 17.53
N ALA A 302 -49.60 -6.16 17.65
CA ALA A 302 -50.07 -7.16 16.69
C ALA A 302 -50.21 -6.58 15.28
N SER A 303 -50.69 -5.34 15.16
CA SER A 303 -50.79 -4.64 13.87
C SER A 303 -49.41 -4.32 13.26
N THR A 304 -48.46 -3.87 14.08
CA THR A 304 -47.09 -3.57 13.61
C THR A 304 -46.33 -4.83 13.23
N LEU A 305 -46.53 -5.93 13.98
CA LEU A 305 -45.96 -7.23 13.65
C LEU A 305 -46.55 -7.76 12.34
N HIS A 306 -47.87 -7.63 12.15
CA HIS A 306 -48.51 -8.01 10.89
C HIS A 306 -47.99 -7.18 9.71
N SER A 307 -47.84 -5.86 9.86
CA SER A 307 -47.27 -5.01 8.81
C SER A 307 -45.82 -5.36 8.51
N LEU A 308 -45.01 -5.66 9.54
CA LEU A 308 -43.61 -6.06 9.37
C LEU A 308 -43.52 -7.39 8.62
N LEU A 309 -44.30 -8.40 9.01
CA LEU A 309 -44.35 -9.69 8.30
C LEU A 309 -44.83 -9.53 6.86
N SER A 310 -45.82 -8.66 6.60
CA SER A 310 -46.29 -8.36 5.26
C SER A 310 -45.18 -7.72 4.42
N LEU A 311 -44.48 -6.72 4.98
CA LEU A 311 -43.37 -6.04 4.32
C LEU A 311 -42.22 -7.03 4.03
N GLN A 312 -41.86 -7.86 5.00
CA GLN A 312 -40.86 -8.92 4.83
C GLN A 312 -41.25 -9.90 3.72
N ARG A 313 -42.53 -10.31 3.65
CA ARG A 313 -43.03 -11.16 2.55
C ARG A 313 -42.90 -10.47 1.20
N THR A 314 -43.25 -9.18 1.10
CA THR A 314 -43.13 -8.43 -0.16
C THR A 314 -41.68 -8.25 -0.58
N LEU A 315 -40.77 -8.01 0.37
CA LEU A 315 -39.35 -7.88 0.12
C LEU A 315 -38.76 -9.20 -0.40
N LEU A 316 -39.09 -10.33 0.26
CA LEU A 316 -38.66 -11.65 -0.20
C LEU A 316 -39.19 -11.97 -1.60
N HIS A 317 -40.44 -11.61 -1.90
CA HIS A 317 -41.00 -11.79 -3.24
C HIS A 317 -40.27 -10.96 -4.30
N LEU A 318 -39.96 -9.69 -4.00
CA LEU A 318 -39.15 -8.83 -4.87
C LEU A 318 -37.74 -9.39 -5.07
N GLN A 319 -37.09 -9.90 -4.02
CA GLN A 319 -35.78 -10.51 -4.12
C GLN A 319 -35.80 -11.79 -4.97
N ILE A 320 -36.80 -12.65 -4.79
CA ILE A 320 -36.96 -13.87 -5.58
C ILE A 320 -37.18 -13.51 -7.06
N THR A 321 -38.11 -12.61 -7.35
CA THR A 321 -38.37 -12.17 -8.74
C THR A 321 -37.16 -11.46 -9.37
N HIS A 322 -36.38 -10.72 -8.58
CA HIS A 322 -35.12 -10.14 -9.03
C HIS A 322 -34.07 -11.21 -9.32
N LEU A 323 -33.91 -12.24 -8.48
CA LEU A 323 -32.99 -13.35 -8.72
C LEU A 323 -33.42 -14.20 -9.93
N GLU A 324 -34.73 -14.41 -10.08
CA GLU A 324 -35.34 -15.07 -11.22
C GLU A 324 -35.20 -14.25 -12.50
N SER A 325 -35.24 -12.92 -12.48
CA SER A 325 -35.03 -12.12 -13.69
C SER A 325 -33.55 -11.94 -14.04
N SER A 326 -32.68 -11.74 -13.05
CA SER A 326 -31.27 -11.37 -13.27
C SER A 326 -30.32 -12.57 -13.41
N LYS A 327 -30.39 -13.56 -12.51
CA LYS A 327 -29.36 -14.61 -12.39
C LYS A 327 -29.81 -15.99 -12.81
N HIS A 328 -31.05 -16.34 -12.49
CA HIS A 328 -31.54 -17.71 -12.69
C HIS A 328 -32.60 -17.82 -13.78
N GLY A 329 -32.98 -16.70 -14.37
CA GLY A 329 -34.04 -16.61 -15.36
C GLY A 329 -33.74 -17.34 -16.65
N VAL A 330 -34.82 -17.70 -17.34
CA VAL A 330 -34.77 -18.25 -18.69
C VAL A 330 -34.02 -17.29 -19.62
N LEU A 331 -34.22 -15.97 -19.46
CA LEU A 331 -33.50 -14.95 -20.23
C LEU A 331 -31.99 -14.93 -19.91
N SER A 332 -31.61 -14.88 -18.63
CA SER A 332 -30.20 -14.90 -18.22
C SER A 332 -29.48 -16.18 -18.69
N ARG A 333 -30.14 -17.34 -18.60
CA ARG A 333 -29.62 -18.61 -19.13
C ARG A 333 -29.51 -18.59 -20.65
N TYR A 334 -30.50 -18.03 -21.35
CA TYR A 334 -30.47 -17.87 -22.81
C TYR A 334 -29.32 -16.96 -23.25
N ASP A 335 -29.13 -15.81 -22.60
CA ASP A 335 -28.05 -14.88 -22.89
C ASP A 335 -26.69 -15.52 -22.60
N GLY A 336 -26.57 -16.23 -21.47
CA GLY A 336 -25.36 -17.02 -21.16
C GLY A 336 -25.06 -18.08 -22.22
N ALA A 337 -26.06 -18.85 -22.64
CA ALA A 337 -25.91 -19.85 -23.70
C ALA A 337 -25.57 -19.21 -25.06
N ARG A 338 -26.16 -18.05 -25.38
CA ARG A 338 -25.89 -17.29 -26.60
C ARG A 338 -24.47 -16.73 -26.61
N VAL A 339 -23.99 -16.17 -25.50
CA VAL A 339 -22.61 -15.68 -25.36
C VAL A 339 -21.63 -16.84 -25.49
N ALA A 340 -21.89 -17.97 -24.81
CA ALA A 340 -21.07 -19.16 -24.94
C ALA A 340 -21.02 -19.67 -26.40
N PHE A 341 -22.18 -19.75 -27.07
CA PHE A 341 -22.25 -20.12 -28.47
C PHE A 341 -21.44 -19.17 -29.37
N LEU A 342 -21.65 -17.84 -29.26
CA LEU A 342 -20.91 -16.86 -30.06
C LEU A 342 -19.41 -16.90 -29.77
N SER A 343 -18.99 -17.15 -28.53
CA SER A 343 -17.58 -17.35 -28.17
C SER A 343 -17.00 -18.57 -28.88
N THR A 344 -17.71 -19.71 -28.88
CA THR A 344 -17.23 -20.91 -29.61
C THR A 344 -17.19 -20.69 -31.12
N VAL A 345 -18.14 -19.93 -31.68
CA VAL A 345 -18.13 -19.55 -33.10
C VAL A 345 -16.93 -18.66 -33.40
N ALA A 346 -16.63 -17.67 -32.56
CA ALA A 346 -15.45 -16.82 -32.74
C ALA A 346 -14.14 -17.61 -32.65
N GLN A 347 -14.01 -18.52 -31.68
CA GLN A 347 -12.84 -19.39 -31.53
C GLN A 347 -12.67 -20.33 -32.73
N THR A 348 -13.75 -20.95 -33.20
CA THR A 348 -13.70 -21.82 -34.39
C THR A 348 -13.37 -21.05 -35.66
N MET A 349 -13.89 -19.82 -35.81
CA MET A 349 -13.49 -18.94 -36.91
C MET A 349 -12.02 -18.55 -36.82
N ALA A 350 -11.51 -18.21 -35.63
CA ALA A 350 -10.10 -17.89 -35.43
C ALA A 350 -9.20 -19.09 -35.80
N LEU A 351 -9.51 -20.28 -35.31
CA LEU A 351 -8.78 -21.51 -35.66
C LEU A 351 -8.86 -21.81 -37.16
N LYS A 352 -10.02 -21.61 -37.79
CA LYS A 352 -10.18 -21.77 -39.24
C LYS A 352 -9.28 -20.80 -40.02
N THR A 353 -9.19 -19.54 -39.59
CA THR A 353 -8.28 -18.57 -40.22
C THR A 353 -6.82 -18.95 -40.03
N GLN A 354 -6.42 -19.46 -38.87
CA GLN A 354 -5.05 -19.95 -38.64
C GLN A 354 -4.72 -21.13 -39.55
N VAL A 355 -5.63 -22.10 -39.69
CA VAL A 355 -5.45 -23.24 -40.61
C VAL A 355 -5.32 -22.78 -42.06
N LEU A 356 -6.12 -21.79 -42.49
CA LEU A 356 -6.00 -21.22 -43.83
C LEU A 356 -4.66 -20.51 -44.05
N VAL A 357 -4.19 -19.73 -43.07
CA VAL A 357 -2.87 -19.07 -43.14
C VAL A 357 -1.74 -20.11 -43.21
N LEU A 358 -1.82 -21.18 -42.42
CA LEU A 358 -0.86 -22.28 -42.48
C LEU A 358 -0.95 -23.03 -43.82
N GLY A 359 -2.15 -23.17 -44.38
CA GLY A 359 -2.36 -23.72 -45.72
C GLY A 359 -1.66 -22.91 -46.80
N VAL A 360 -1.91 -21.60 -46.84
CA VAL A 360 -1.25 -20.68 -47.80
C VAL A 360 0.26 -20.67 -47.59
N ARG A 361 0.73 -20.62 -46.34
CA ARG A 361 2.17 -20.67 -46.03
C ARG A 361 2.79 -21.97 -46.51
N ARG A 362 2.11 -23.10 -46.31
CA ARG A 362 2.55 -24.41 -46.81
C ARG A 362 2.59 -24.44 -48.34
N GLU A 363 1.60 -23.89 -49.03
CA GLU A 363 1.59 -23.82 -50.50
C GLU A 363 2.76 -22.98 -51.02
N VAL A 364 3.03 -21.82 -50.42
CA VAL A 364 4.20 -20.99 -50.72
C VAL A 364 5.50 -21.75 -50.46
N ASP A 365 5.58 -22.44 -49.32
CA ASP A 365 6.76 -23.21 -48.90
C ASP A 365 7.02 -24.47 -49.75
N MET A 366 6.00 -24.99 -50.43
CA MET A 366 6.09 -26.13 -51.36
C MET A 366 6.26 -25.68 -52.82
N THR A 367 6.34 -24.37 -53.07
CA THR A 367 6.59 -23.84 -54.41
C THR A 367 8.05 -24.14 -54.78
N PRO A 368 8.35 -24.71 -55.98
CA PRO A 368 9.69 -25.20 -56.33
C PRO A 368 10.78 -24.13 -56.23
N GLU A 369 10.45 -22.86 -56.52
CA GLU A 369 11.38 -21.73 -56.34
C GLU A 369 11.84 -21.54 -54.89
N THR A 370 10.98 -21.86 -53.92
CA THR A 370 11.32 -21.76 -52.50
C THR A 370 12.13 -22.95 -52.02
N GLU A 371 11.88 -24.14 -52.57
CA GLU A 371 12.70 -25.33 -52.32
C GLU A 371 14.12 -25.13 -52.86
N GLU A 372 14.28 -24.57 -54.07
CA GLU A 372 15.57 -24.22 -54.64
C GLU A 372 16.31 -23.19 -53.78
N LYS A 373 15.62 -22.12 -53.34
CA LYS A 373 16.21 -21.11 -52.43
C LYS A 373 16.60 -21.71 -51.09
N ARG A 374 15.79 -22.61 -50.52
CA ARG A 374 16.13 -23.34 -49.28
C ARG A 374 17.31 -24.28 -49.49
N GLY A 375 17.35 -24.99 -50.60
CA GLY A 375 18.47 -25.85 -50.98
C GLY A 375 19.76 -25.05 -51.11
N PHE A 376 19.70 -23.91 -51.80
CA PHE A 376 20.81 -22.97 -51.92
C PHE A 376 21.25 -22.42 -50.56
N ALA A 377 20.31 -22.00 -49.71
CA ALA A 377 20.61 -21.55 -48.36
C ALA A 377 21.30 -22.64 -47.53
N ARG A 378 20.79 -23.88 -47.56
CA ARG A 378 21.42 -25.03 -46.88
C ARG A 378 22.82 -25.33 -47.41
N ALA A 379 23.01 -25.30 -48.73
CA ALA A 379 24.32 -25.49 -49.34
C ALA A 379 25.30 -24.39 -48.91
N ARG A 380 24.85 -23.14 -48.85
CA ARG A 380 25.63 -22.01 -48.36
C ARG A 380 25.98 -22.15 -46.88
N PHE A 381 25.04 -22.59 -46.04
CA PHE A 381 25.33 -22.87 -44.63
C PHE A 381 26.38 -23.98 -44.48
N GLN A 382 26.27 -25.08 -45.23
CA GLN A 382 27.27 -26.14 -45.21
C GLN A 382 28.64 -25.65 -45.71
N GLN A 383 28.66 -24.72 -46.66
CA GLN A 383 29.89 -24.08 -47.10
C GLN A 383 30.48 -23.21 -45.98
N MET A 384 29.68 -22.36 -45.34
CA MET A 384 30.12 -21.55 -44.20
C MET A 384 30.65 -22.42 -43.06
N GLU A 385 29.98 -23.53 -42.72
CA GLU A 385 30.46 -24.47 -41.70
C GLU A 385 31.77 -25.16 -42.09
N LYS A 386 32.03 -25.38 -43.39
CA LYS A 386 33.32 -25.90 -43.86
C LYS A 386 34.40 -24.85 -43.73
N GLU A 387 34.12 -23.62 -44.15
CA GLU A 387 35.04 -22.50 -44.03
C GLU A 387 35.35 -22.20 -42.55
N GLU A 388 34.35 -22.25 -41.66
CA GLU A 388 34.53 -22.14 -40.21
C GLU A 388 35.42 -23.25 -39.67
N ARG A 389 35.17 -24.52 -40.04
CA ARG A 389 36.05 -25.63 -39.67
C ARG A 389 37.48 -25.47 -40.17
N GLU A 390 37.67 -24.98 -41.40
CA GLU A 390 39.00 -24.68 -41.94
C GLU A 390 39.69 -23.55 -41.17
N LEU A 391 38.93 -22.52 -40.77
CA LEU A 391 39.46 -21.43 -39.95
C LEU A 391 39.82 -21.91 -38.55
N ASP A 392 39.03 -22.78 -37.94
CA ASP A 392 39.32 -23.40 -36.64
C ASP A 392 40.56 -24.31 -36.71
N GLU A 393 40.73 -25.07 -37.81
CA GLU A 393 41.93 -25.86 -38.05
C GLU A 393 43.16 -24.95 -38.19
N ARG A 394 43.06 -23.86 -38.95
CA ARG A 394 44.14 -22.87 -39.06
C ARG A 394 44.43 -22.24 -37.70
N LEU A 395 43.41 -21.89 -36.93
CA LEU A 395 43.57 -21.33 -35.60
C LEU A 395 44.33 -22.30 -34.70
N ARG A 396 43.96 -23.58 -34.67
CA ARG A 396 44.70 -24.62 -33.93
C ARG A 396 46.15 -24.76 -34.37
N VAL A 397 46.43 -24.68 -35.67
CA VAL A 397 47.81 -24.73 -36.17
C VAL A 397 48.59 -23.49 -35.72
N LEU A 398 48.00 -22.30 -35.81
CA LEU A 398 48.63 -21.07 -35.32
C LEU A 398 48.84 -21.10 -33.80
N GLU A 399 47.86 -21.55 -33.03
CA GLU A 399 47.98 -21.77 -31.59
C GLU A 399 49.13 -22.75 -31.29
N GLY A 400 49.23 -23.87 -32.01
CA GLY A 400 50.34 -24.81 -31.86
C GLY A 400 51.71 -24.18 -32.16
N VAL A 401 51.81 -23.34 -33.20
CA VAL A 401 53.04 -22.60 -33.50
C VAL A 401 53.35 -21.58 -32.40
N VAL A 402 52.34 -20.85 -31.91
CA VAL A 402 52.50 -19.92 -30.80
C VAL A 402 52.94 -20.66 -29.54
N ASP A 403 52.34 -21.81 -29.22
CA ASP A 403 52.75 -22.68 -28.12
C ASP A 403 54.20 -23.16 -28.27
N GLU A 404 54.66 -23.47 -29.49
CA GLU A 404 56.05 -23.82 -29.76
C GLU A 404 56.99 -22.63 -29.52
N TYR A 405 56.61 -21.41 -29.94
CA TYR A 405 57.35 -20.18 -29.63
C TYR A 405 57.34 -19.87 -28.13
N GLU A 406 56.20 -20.04 -27.45
CA GLU A 406 56.09 -19.90 -26.01
C GLU A 406 56.91 -20.97 -25.30
N ARG A 407 57.01 -22.21 -25.78
CA ARG A 407 57.93 -23.19 -25.19
C ARG A 407 59.40 -22.83 -25.38
N LEU A 408 59.73 -22.14 -26.47
CA LEU A 408 61.06 -21.57 -26.70
C LEU A 408 61.31 -20.30 -25.85
N ASP A 409 60.27 -19.59 -25.42
CA ASP A 409 60.30 -18.47 -24.47
C ASP A 409 59.21 -18.61 -23.37
N PRO A 410 59.35 -19.56 -22.42
CA PRO A 410 58.26 -20.08 -21.57
C PRO A 410 57.83 -19.15 -20.43
N GLY A 411 57.77 -17.85 -20.69
CA GLY A 411 57.06 -16.96 -19.77
C GLY A 411 57.02 -15.49 -20.11
N GLY A 412 57.31 -15.02 -21.33
CA GLY A 412 57.39 -13.57 -21.62
C GLY A 412 58.26 -12.78 -20.63
N LYS A 413 59.10 -13.50 -19.89
CA LYS A 413 59.95 -13.14 -18.75
C LYS A 413 61.28 -13.89 -18.84
N GLY A 414 61.51 -14.63 -19.93
CA GLY A 414 62.81 -15.18 -20.25
C GLY A 414 63.72 -14.03 -20.69
N ALA A 415 64.71 -13.71 -19.86
CA ALA A 415 65.80 -12.81 -20.24
C ALA A 415 66.44 -13.17 -21.61
N ALA A 416 66.28 -14.42 -22.07
CA ALA A 416 66.72 -14.91 -23.37
C ALA A 416 65.97 -14.27 -24.56
N GLY A 417 64.64 -14.06 -24.50
CA GLY A 417 63.89 -13.41 -25.59
C GLY A 417 64.24 -11.93 -25.74
N ILE A 418 64.36 -11.23 -24.61
CA ILE A 418 64.88 -9.84 -24.56
C ILE A 418 66.33 -9.79 -25.03
N GLU A 419 67.16 -10.77 -24.64
CA GLU A 419 68.56 -10.83 -25.08
C GLU A 419 68.69 -11.11 -26.58
N VAL A 420 67.83 -11.96 -27.17
CA VAL A 420 67.80 -12.20 -28.62
C VAL A 420 67.27 -10.98 -29.35
N MET A 421 66.15 -10.38 -28.93
CA MET A 421 65.62 -9.12 -29.50
C MET A 421 66.63 -7.97 -29.39
N THR A 422 67.33 -7.82 -28.27
CA THR A 422 68.34 -6.77 -28.09
C THR A 422 69.64 -7.06 -28.84
N LYS A 423 70.07 -8.32 -28.97
CA LYS A 423 71.18 -8.72 -29.86
C LYS A 423 70.83 -8.47 -31.32
N LEU A 424 69.59 -8.76 -31.73
CA LEU A 424 69.11 -8.49 -33.07
C LEU A 424 69.03 -6.99 -33.34
N GLY A 425 68.48 -6.21 -32.41
CA GLY A 425 68.46 -4.75 -32.47
C GLY A 425 69.85 -4.12 -32.52
N ARG A 426 70.81 -4.63 -31.74
CA ARG A 426 72.23 -4.19 -31.83
C ARG A 426 72.83 -4.52 -33.19
N ARG A 427 72.63 -5.73 -33.71
CA ARG A 427 73.11 -6.10 -35.05
C ARG A 427 72.49 -5.23 -36.15
N TYR A 428 71.21 -4.89 -36.05
CA TYR A 428 70.58 -3.95 -36.98
C TYR A 428 71.22 -2.56 -36.89
N GLY A 429 71.47 -2.05 -35.69
CA GLY A 429 72.16 -0.76 -35.51
C GLY A 429 73.61 -0.76 -36.00
N GLU A 430 74.34 -1.86 -35.80
CA GLU A 430 75.70 -2.05 -36.34
C GLU A 430 75.69 -2.06 -37.88
N ILE A 431 74.77 -2.82 -38.49
CA ILE A 431 74.61 -2.88 -39.95
C ILE A 431 74.22 -1.51 -40.52
N GLU A 432 73.33 -0.77 -39.85
CA GLU A 432 72.94 0.57 -40.27
C GLU A 432 74.12 1.56 -40.20
N ALA A 433 74.93 1.49 -39.14
CA ALA A 433 76.13 2.29 -39.00
C ALA A 433 77.22 1.96 -40.04
N GLU A 434 77.41 0.66 -40.34
CA GLU A 434 78.30 0.20 -41.42
C GLU A 434 77.79 0.65 -42.80
N MET A 435 76.49 0.60 -43.01
CA MET A 435 75.88 1.09 -44.25
C MET A 435 76.08 2.60 -44.41
N GLU A 436 76.01 3.38 -43.33
CA GLU A 436 76.34 4.80 -43.35
C GLU A 436 77.83 5.09 -43.59
N THR A 437 78.76 4.32 -43.01
CA THR A 437 80.20 4.51 -43.29
C THR A 437 80.53 4.17 -44.74
N VAL A 438 80.01 3.06 -45.27
CA VAL A 438 80.13 2.70 -46.68
C VAL A 438 79.56 3.80 -47.57
N LYS A 439 78.41 4.37 -47.21
CA LYS A 439 77.81 5.50 -47.94
C LYS A 439 78.73 6.74 -47.94
N ARG A 440 79.32 7.11 -46.79
CA ARG A 440 80.27 8.23 -46.70
C ARG A 440 81.56 7.97 -47.49
N ASP A 441 82.07 6.74 -47.48
CA ASP A 441 83.26 6.34 -48.23
C ASP A 441 83.01 6.37 -49.73
N ILE A 442 81.83 5.93 -50.19
CA ILE A 442 81.41 6.07 -51.59
C ILE A 442 81.35 7.55 -51.97
N GLU A 443 80.69 8.40 -51.17
CA GLU A 443 80.65 9.84 -51.43
C GLU A 443 82.06 10.48 -51.46
N MET A 444 82.99 10.03 -50.63
CA MET A 444 84.38 10.50 -50.68
C MET A 444 85.15 9.98 -51.90
N LEU A 445 84.94 8.72 -52.29
CA LEU A 445 85.54 8.14 -53.49
C LEU A 445 84.99 8.82 -54.75
N GLU A 446 83.70 9.16 -54.78
CA GLU A 446 83.07 9.96 -55.83
C GLU A 446 83.71 11.34 -55.91
N ARG A 447 83.82 12.09 -54.78
CA ARG A 447 84.51 13.38 -54.76
C ARG A 447 85.99 13.31 -55.16
N LYS A 448 86.71 12.24 -54.78
CA LYS A 448 88.12 12.04 -55.17
C LYS A 448 88.28 11.62 -56.63
N ALA A 449 87.31 10.89 -57.19
CA ALA A 449 87.26 10.56 -58.62
C ALA A 449 86.96 11.81 -59.45
N GLU A 450 86.03 12.65 -58.99
CA GLU A 450 85.72 13.95 -59.60
C GLU A 450 86.89 14.94 -59.55
N ALA A 451 87.72 14.92 -58.49
CA ALA A 451 88.89 15.79 -58.35
C ALA A 451 90.16 15.32 -59.10
N LYS A 452 90.13 14.14 -59.73
CA LYS A 452 91.26 13.59 -60.54
C LYS A 452 91.01 13.67 -62.05
N VAL A 453 89.90 14.25 -62.47
CA VAL A 453 89.60 14.67 -63.84
C VAL A 453 89.93 16.15 -63.97
#